data_AF-A0A2V4N9T0-F1
#
_entry.id   AF-A0A2V4N9T0-F1
#
_cell.length_a   1.000
_cell.length_b   1.000
_cell.length_c   1.000
_cell.angle_alpha   90.00
_cell.angle_beta   90.00
_cell.angle_gamma   90.00
#
_symmetry.space_group_name_H-M   'P 1'
#
loop_
_entity.id
_entity.type
_entity.pdbx_description
1 polymer ?
#
loop_
_entity_poly.entity_id
_entity_poly.type
_entity_poly.pdbx_seq_one_letter_code
_entity_poly.pdbx_strand_id
1 'polypeptide(L)'
;MTALLFLDVDGPLLPFGGPPGQYPAADPGDPNPLLARLDPGHGPRLRALPAALVWATTWEDQANEVLAPRLGLPRLPVVHWPEEDEDEPIGQHWKTGPLVGWAAGRPFAWVDDELTDADRRWVAQHHPAPALLHRIDARYGLRPDDYAILTAWLTRCQA
;
A
#
# COMPACT_ATOMS: atom_id res chain seq x y z
N MET A 1 -4.05 -12.29 16.88
CA MET A 1 -4.23 -10.84 16.63
C MET A 1 -4.14 -10.64 15.12
N THR A 2 -5.08 -9.97 14.47
CA THR A 2 -5.08 -9.87 12.99
C THR A 2 -3.98 -8.92 12.53
N ALA A 3 -3.14 -9.36 11.59
CA ALA A 3 -2.14 -8.49 10.95
C ALA A 3 -2.80 -7.47 10.02
N LEU A 4 -2.17 -6.32 9.86
CA LEU A 4 -2.61 -5.26 8.96
C LEU A 4 -1.90 -5.36 7.61
N LEU A 5 -2.55 -4.88 6.55
CA LEU A 5 -1.90 -4.54 5.29
C LEU A 5 -2.19 -3.08 4.96
N PHE A 6 -1.18 -2.23 5.11
CA PHE A 6 -1.17 -0.87 4.62
C PHE A 6 -0.89 -0.87 3.12
N LEU A 7 -1.81 -0.31 2.36
CA LEU A 7 -1.78 -0.36 0.90
C LEU A 7 -1.76 1.06 0.33
N ASP A 8 -0.64 1.41 -0.29
CA ASP A 8 -0.57 2.57 -1.17
C ASP A 8 -1.23 2.27 -2.54
N VAL A 9 -1.49 3.31 -3.32
CA VAL A 9 -2.23 3.26 -4.58
C VAL A 9 -1.31 3.49 -5.77
N ASP A 10 -0.61 4.61 -5.80
CA ASP A 10 0.19 5.03 -6.95
C ASP A 10 1.47 4.22 -6.96
N GLY A 11 1.69 3.46 -8.03
CA GLY A 11 2.75 2.46 -8.07
C GLY A 11 2.19 1.06 -7.83
N PRO A 12 1.73 0.68 -6.62
CA PRO A 12 1.20 -0.67 -6.36
C PRO A 12 -0.04 -1.07 -7.16
N LEU A 13 -1.06 -0.21 -7.22
CA LEU A 13 -2.34 -0.48 -7.89
C LEU A 13 -2.49 0.30 -9.19
N LEU A 14 -1.87 1.48 -9.26
CA LEU A 14 -1.86 2.36 -10.42
C LEU A 14 -0.42 2.50 -10.93
N PRO A 15 0.07 1.56 -11.77
CA PRO A 15 1.45 1.57 -12.19
C PRO A 15 1.80 2.74 -13.12
N PHE A 16 3.04 3.23 -13.02
CA PHE A 16 3.56 4.35 -13.80
C PHE A 16 5.06 4.24 -14.08
N GLY A 17 5.57 5.06 -15.01
CA GLY A 17 7.00 5.08 -15.37
C GLY A 17 7.49 3.87 -16.20
N GLY A 18 6.58 3.02 -16.67
CA GLY A 18 6.89 1.92 -17.58
C GLY A 18 7.27 2.39 -19.00
N PRO A 19 7.91 1.54 -19.84
CA PRO A 19 8.16 1.83 -21.24
C PRO A 19 6.92 2.31 -22.02
N PRO A 20 7.09 3.15 -23.07
CA PRO A 20 6.01 3.60 -23.92
C PRO A 20 5.16 2.42 -24.45
N GLY A 21 3.84 2.56 -24.38
CA GLY A 21 2.89 1.54 -24.87
C GLY A 21 2.64 0.36 -23.92
N GLN A 22 3.27 0.31 -22.74
CA GLN A 22 3.00 -0.74 -21.75
C GLN A 22 1.57 -0.67 -21.18
N TYR A 23 1.06 0.54 -20.99
CA TYR A 23 -0.25 0.79 -20.39
C TYR A 23 -1.15 1.55 -21.35
N PRO A 24 -2.49 1.38 -21.24
CA PRO A 24 -3.43 2.17 -22.01
C PRO A 24 -3.23 3.67 -21.72
N ALA A 25 -3.57 4.47 -22.73
CA ALA A 25 -3.66 5.92 -22.55
C ALA A 25 -4.74 6.25 -21.52
N ALA A 26 -4.59 7.40 -20.86
CA ALA A 26 -5.59 7.92 -19.94
C ALA A 26 -6.94 8.08 -20.63
N ASP A 27 -8.03 7.75 -19.93
CA ASP A 27 -9.38 8.11 -20.35
C ASP A 27 -9.63 9.59 -19.97
N PRO A 28 -9.99 10.48 -20.91
CA PRO A 28 -10.31 11.87 -20.61
C PRO A 28 -11.45 12.07 -19.60
N GLY A 29 -12.29 11.06 -19.39
CA GLY A 29 -13.39 11.09 -18.43
C GLY A 29 -13.00 10.72 -17.00
N ASP A 30 -11.80 10.17 -16.77
CA ASP A 30 -11.36 9.76 -15.44
C ASP A 30 -10.69 10.92 -14.67
N PRO A 31 -10.92 11.03 -13.34
CA PRO A 31 -10.35 12.09 -12.52
C PRO A 31 -8.83 11.97 -12.34
N ASN A 32 -8.25 10.80 -12.64
CA ASN A 32 -6.82 10.57 -12.59
C ASN A 32 -6.38 9.77 -13.83
N PRO A 33 -5.33 10.21 -14.56
CA PRO A 33 -4.89 9.61 -15.80
C PRO A 33 -4.34 8.17 -15.66
N LEU A 34 -4.04 7.73 -14.44
CA LEU A 34 -3.57 6.38 -14.14
C LEU A 34 -4.71 5.38 -13.93
N LEU A 35 -5.95 5.82 -13.74
CA LEU A 35 -7.08 4.92 -13.42
C LEU A 35 -7.36 3.87 -14.49
N ALA A 36 -7.14 4.20 -15.76
CA ALA A 36 -7.25 3.26 -16.88
C ALA A 36 -6.28 2.05 -16.75
N ARG A 37 -5.28 2.13 -15.86
CA ARG A 37 -4.26 1.10 -15.64
C ARG A 37 -4.60 0.15 -14.49
N LEU A 38 -5.67 0.41 -13.74
CA LEU A 38 -6.10 -0.41 -12.62
C LEU A 38 -6.54 -1.80 -13.11
N ASP A 39 -5.91 -2.87 -12.64
CA ASP A 39 -6.37 -4.26 -12.86
C ASP A 39 -7.46 -4.62 -11.83
N PRO A 40 -8.74 -4.84 -12.23
CA PRO A 40 -9.79 -5.29 -11.32
C PRO A 40 -9.46 -6.62 -10.63
N GLY A 41 -8.55 -7.42 -11.21
CA GLY A 41 -8.02 -8.65 -10.66
C GLY A 41 -7.29 -8.47 -9.32
N HIS A 42 -6.84 -7.27 -8.97
CA HIS A 42 -6.30 -6.99 -7.63
C HIS A 42 -7.34 -7.20 -6.53
N GLY A 43 -8.62 -6.92 -6.78
CA GLY A 43 -9.69 -7.02 -5.80
C GLY A 43 -9.82 -8.40 -5.15
N PRO A 44 -10.09 -9.47 -5.92
CA PRO A 44 -10.12 -10.83 -5.39
C PRO A 44 -8.81 -11.26 -4.72
N ARG A 45 -7.64 -10.87 -5.26
CA ARG A 45 -6.33 -11.22 -4.68
C ARG A 45 -6.13 -10.56 -3.32
N LEU A 46 -6.48 -9.28 -3.18
CA LEU A 46 -6.40 -8.54 -1.92
C LEU A 46 -7.35 -9.12 -0.86
N ARG A 47 -8.59 -9.48 -1.24
CA ARG A 47 -9.56 -10.12 -0.31
C ARG A 47 -9.12 -11.50 0.17
N ALA A 48 -8.28 -12.19 -0.59
CA ALA A 48 -7.78 -13.50 -0.21
C ALA A 48 -6.62 -13.43 0.80
N LEU A 49 -6.02 -12.26 1.00
CA LEU A 49 -4.94 -12.09 1.98
C LEU A 49 -5.49 -12.20 3.41
N PRO A 50 -4.81 -12.92 4.32
CA PRO A 50 -5.28 -13.11 5.67
C PRO A 50 -4.90 -11.90 6.57
N ALA A 51 -5.34 -10.70 6.17
CA ALA A 51 -5.05 -9.43 6.80
C ALA A 51 -6.27 -8.50 6.83
N ALA A 52 -6.26 -7.53 7.74
CA ALA A 52 -7.14 -6.37 7.63
C ALA A 52 -6.48 -5.32 6.71
N LEU A 53 -7.12 -5.05 5.57
CA LEU A 53 -6.66 -4.06 4.59
C LEU A 53 -6.92 -2.64 5.11
N VAL A 54 -5.97 -1.73 4.87
CA VAL A 54 -6.05 -0.31 5.24
C VAL A 54 -5.46 0.52 4.10
N TRP A 55 -6.17 1.55 3.65
CA TRP A 55 -5.63 2.51 2.70
C TRP A 55 -4.55 3.36 3.37
N ALA A 56 -3.35 3.35 2.80
CA ALA A 56 -2.17 4.10 3.24
C ALA A 56 -1.62 4.92 2.07
N THR A 57 -2.49 5.77 1.52
CA THR A 57 -2.24 6.54 0.30
C THR A 57 -2.61 8.01 0.47
N THR A 58 -2.03 8.87 -0.37
CA THR A 58 -2.38 10.29 -0.49
C THR A 58 -3.79 10.54 -1.03
N TRP A 59 -4.43 9.51 -1.60
CA TRP A 59 -5.85 9.57 -2.00
C TRP A 59 -6.80 9.62 -0.80
N GLU A 60 -6.34 9.18 0.38
CA GLU A 60 -7.14 9.08 1.60
C GLU A 60 -8.55 8.48 1.36
N ASP A 61 -9.61 9.19 1.75
CA ASP A 61 -11.01 8.75 1.58
C ASP A 61 -11.40 8.56 0.11
N GLN A 62 -10.77 9.28 -0.83
CA GLN A 62 -11.07 9.13 -2.25
C GLN A 62 -10.74 7.72 -2.76
N ALA A 63 -9.81 7.00 -2.12
CA ALA A 63 -9.53 5.59 -2.45
C ALA A 63 -10.79 4.72 -2.27
N ASN A 64 -11.61 5.00 -1.26
CA ASN A 64 -12.88 4.30 -1.05
C ASN A 64 -13.97 4.72 -2.04
N GLU A 65 -13.97 5.95 -2.50
CA GLU A 65 -14.96 6.45 -3.46
C GLU A 65 -14.66 5.96 -4.89
N VAL A 66 -13.38 5.91 -5.25
CA VAL A 66 -12.93 5.65 -6.61
C VAL A 66 -12.48 4.20 -6.79
N LEU A 67 -11.59 3.69 -5.94
CA LEU A 67 -10.93 2.40 -6.19
C LEU A 67 -11.69 1.22 -5.60
N ALA A 68 -12.23 1.35 -4.39
CA ALA A 68 -12.91 0.23 -3.75
C ALA A 68 -14.05 -0.36 -4.61
N PRO A 69 -14.94 0.44 -5.25
CA PRO A 69 -15.97 -0.10 -6.14
C PRO A 69 -15.39 -0.78 -7.39
N ARG A 70 -14.34 -0.20 -7.99
CA ARG A 70 -13.68 -0.76 -9.19
C ARG A 70 -12.96 -2.08 -8.89
N LEU A 71 -12.49 -2.25 -7.66
CA LEU A 71 -11.84 -3.47 -7.17
C LEU A 71 -12.84 -4.46 -6.53
N GLY A 72 -14.11 -4.11 -6.38
CA GLY A 72 -15.08 -4.92 -5.63
C GLY A 72 -14.66 -5.15 -4.16
N LEU A 73 -13.96 -4.18 -3.57
CA LEU A 73 -13.60 -4.15 -2.16
C LEU A 73 -14.70 -3.45 -1.35
N PRO A 74 -14.91 -3.84 -0.08
CA PRO A 74 -15.71 -3.02 0.83
C PRO A 74 -14.99 -1.69 1.11
N ARG A 75 -15.69 -0.74 1.73
CA ARG A 75 -15.03 0.44 2.31
C ARG A 75 -13.97 -0.02 3.31
N LEU A 76 -12.73 0.42 3.15
CA LEU A 76 -11.62 0.10 4.04
C LEU A 76 -11.34 1.25 5.01
N PRO A 77 -10.75 0.96 6.19
CA PRO A 77 -10.12 1.99 7.00
C PRO A 77 -9.07 2.77 6.20
N VAL A 78 -8.91 4.04 6.52
CA VAL A 78 -7.99 4.99 5.87
C VAL A 78 -7.05 5.54 6.94
N VAL A 79 -5.76 5.62 6.62
CA VAL A 79 -4.81 6.41 7.40
C VAL A 79 -4.93 7.86 6.96
N HIS A 80 -5.33 8.73 7.90
CA HIS A 80 -5.28 10.18 7.69
C HIS A 80 -3.94 10.71 8.17
N TRP A 81 -3.31 11.54 7.35
CA TRP A 81 -1.98 12.05 7.60
C TRP A 81 -2.04 13.31 8.48
N PRO A 82 -1.06 13.54 9.37
CA PRO A 82 -0.98 14.79 10.11
C PRO A 82 -0.77 15.98 9.14
N GLU A 83 -1.35 17.13 9.47
CA GLU A 83 -1.34 18.32 8.58
C GLU A 83 0.06 18.93 8.42
N GLU A 84 0.95 18.76 9.40
CA GLU A 84 2.33 19.28 9.40
C GLU A 84 3.23 18.36 10.26
N ASP A 85 4.37 17.91 9.73
CA ASP A 85 5.51 17.46 10.54
C ASP A 85 6.56 18.58 10.50
N GLU A 86 6.71 19.35 11.59
CA GLU A 86 7.79 20.33 11.75
C GLU A 86 9.19 19.67 11.88
N ASP A 87 9.25 18.33 11.93
CA ASP A 87 10.47 17.54 12.01
C ASP A 87 10.38 16.30 11.09
N GLU A 88 10.43 16.50 9.76
CA GLU A 88 10.64 15.36 8.84
C GLU A 88 11.93 14.63 9.25
N PRO A 89 11.86 13.35 9.67
CA PRO A 89 13.06 12.62 10.04
C PRO A 89 13.96 12.48 8.81
N ILE A 90 15.15 13.06 8.86
CA ILE A 90 16.11 13.05 7.75
C ILE A 90 16.36 11.60 7.30
N GLY A 91 15.91 11.29 6.08
CA GLY A 91 16.21 10.04 5.38
C GLY A 91 15.18 8.91 5.50
N GLN A 92 14.02 9.12 6.13
CA GLN A 92 12.90 8.18 6.16
C GLN A 92 11.71 8.72 5.37
N HIS A 93 10.93 7.82 4.77
CA HIS A 93 9.65 8.12 4.16
C HIS A 93 8.66 8.66 5.20
N TRP A 94 8.07 9.81 4.92
CA TRP A 94 7.18 10.57 5.82
C TRP A 94 6.02 9.73 6.39
N LYS A 95 5.40 8.84 5.60
CA LYS A 95 4.37 7.88 6.09
C LYS A 95 4.84 6.92 7.19
N THR A 96 6.15 6.66 7.35
CA THR A 96 6.61 5.53 8.17
C THR A 96 6.26 5.68 9.66
N GLY A 97 6.50 6.85 10.25
CA GLY A 97 6.14 7.14 11.64
C GLY A 97 4.64 7.02 11.88
N PRO A 98 3.79 7.73 11.10
CA PRO A 98 2.35 7.60 11.15
C PRO A 98 1.84 6.15 11.02
N LEU A 99 2.40 5.35 10.11
CA LEU A 99 1.98 3.95 9.93
C LEU A 99 2.36 3.05 11.13
N VAL A 100 3.53 3.24 11.72
CA VAL A 100 3.91 2.52 12.96
C VAL A 100 3.00 2.92 14.11
N GLY A 101 2.69 4.21 14.26
CA GLY A 101 1.72 4.70 15.24
C GLY A 101 0.33 4.08 15.03
N TRP A 102 -0.17 4.09 13.79
CA TRP A 102 -1.48 3.51 13.43
C TRP A 102 -1.54 2.01 13.69
N ALA A 103 -0.43 1.29 13.43
CA ALA A 103 -0.34 -0.13 13.70
C ALA A 103 -0.53 -0.44 15.20
N ALA A 104 -0.18 0.49 16.10
CA ALA A 104 -0.38 0.39 17.54
C ALA A 104 0.14 -0.94 18.12
N GLY A 105 1.34 -1.34 17.70
CA GLY A 105 1.98 -2.60 18.12
C GLY A 105 1.44 -3.87 17.46
N ARG A 106 0.52 -3.77 16.49
CA ARG A 106 0.06 -4.94 15.69
C ARG A 106 1.07 -5.29 14.60
N PRO A 107 1.21 -6.58 14.23
CA PRO A 107 1.97 -6.95 13.04
C PRO A 107 1.38 -6.29 11.79
N PHE A 108 2.23 -5.78 10.89
CA PHE A 108 1.76 -5.17 9.64
C PHE A 108 2.67 -5.46 8.44
N ALA A 109 2.07 -5.57 7.26
CA ALA A 109 2.75 -5.39 5.99
C ALA A 109 2.43 -4.00 5.43
N TRP A 110 3.39 -3.37 4.76
CA TRP A 110 3.22 -2.10 4.05
C TRP A 110 3.69 -2.26 2.61
N VAL A 111 2.80 -2.01 1.66
CA VAL A 111 3.04 -2.10 0.21
C VAL A 111 3.02 -0.69 -0.38
N ASP A 112 4.17 -0.27 -0.91
CA ASP A 112 4.41 1.08 -1.44
C ASP A 112 5.68 1.03 -2.32
N ASP A 113 5.80 1.87 -3.35
CA ASP A 113 6.93 1.86 -4.29
C ASP A 113 8.11 2.74 -3.83
N GLU A 114 7.86 3.68 -2.91
CA GLU A 114 8.84 4.65 -2.42
C GLU A 114 9.70 4.11 -1.27
N LEU A 115 9.43 2.88 -0.82
CA LEU A 115 10.13 2.27 0.33
C LEU A 115 11.65 2.13 0.12
N THR A 116 12.39 2.47 1.16
CA THR A 116 13.85 2.43 1.21
C THR A 116 14.37 1.51 2.34
N ASP A 117 15.68 1.27 2.35
CA ASP A 117 16.32 0.55 3.45
C ASP A 117 16.36 1.37 4.76
N ALA A 118 16.23 2.70 4.69
CA ALA A 118 16.15 3.53 5.87
C ALA A 118 14.84 3.27 6.63
N ASP A 119 13.72 3.16 5.90
CA ASP A 119 12.41 2.84 6.45
C ASP A 119 12.43 1.47 7.15
N ARG A 120 13.01 0.47 6.50
CA ARG A 120 13.16 -0.89 7.06
C ARG A 120 13.94 -0.88 8.37
N ARG A 121 15.07 -0.16 8.41
CA ARG A 121 15.91 -0.06 9.62
C ARG A 121 15.19 0.67 10.74
N TRP A 122 14.50 1.75 10.43
CA TRP A 122 13.76 2.52 11.42
C TRP A 122 12.60 1.71 12.00
N VAL A 123 11.78 1.06 11.17
CA VAL A 123 10.66 0.22 11.64
C VAL A 123 11.16 -0.92 12.51
N ALA A 124 12.26 -1.58 12.13
CA ALA A 124 12.84 -2.66 12.92
C ALA A 124 13.32 -2.21 14.32
N GLN A 125 13.65 -0.93 14.49
CA GLN A 125 14.07 -0.36 15.77
C GLN A 125 12.90 0.15 16.63
N HIS A 126 11.81 0.59 15.99
CA HIS A 126 10.73 1.33 16.67
C HIS A 126 9.41 0.57 16.78
N HIS A 127 9.19 -0.50 16.01
CA HIS A 127 7.97 -1.29 16.06
C HIS A 127 8.17 -2.61 16.81
N PRO A 128 7.41 -2.91 17.88
CA PRO A 128 7.64 -4.07 18.73
C PRO A 128 7.17 -5.41 18.13
N ALA A 129 6.42 -5.39 17.03
CA ALA A 129 5.87 -6.58 16.39
C ALA A 129 6.47 -6.80 15.00
N PRO A 130 6.29 -7.99 14.38
CA PRO A 130 6.76 -8.23 13.02
C PRO A 130 6.20 -7.21 12.02
N ALA A 131 7.08 -6.63 11.21
CA ALA A 131 6.71 -5.75 10.11
C ALA A 131 7.38 -6.18 8.80
N LEU A 132 6.62 -6.18 7.71
CA LEU A 132 7.13 -6.36 6.36
C LEU A 132 6.92 -5.08 5.55
N LEU A 133 8.02 -4.43 5.16
CA LEU A 133 7.98 -3.36 4.16
C LEU A 133 8.20 -4.01 2.80
N HIS A 134 7.20 -4.01 1.92
CA HIS A 134 7.25 -4.70 0.63
C HIS A 134 7.26 -3.68 -0.50
N ARG A 135 8.46 -3.40 -1.03
CA ARG A 135 8.64 -2.39 -2.08
C ARG A 135 8.12 -2.91 -3.41
N ILE A 136 7.28 -2.12 -4.06
CA ILE A 136 6.80 -2.41 -5.42
C ILE A 136 7.62 -1.63 -6.45
N ASP A 137 7.88 -2.25 -7.60
CA ASP A 137 8.36 -1.51 -8.77
C ASP A 137 7.16 -0.83 -9.43
N ALA A 138 7.05 0.49 -9.29
CA ALA A 138 5.93 1.28 -9.81
C ALA A 138 5.66 1.06 -11.30
N ARG A 139 6.66 0.65 -12.08
CA ARG A 139 6.53 0.37 -13.52
C ARG A 139 5.63 -0.83 -13.80
N TYR A 140 5.48 -1.73 -12.84
CA TYR A 140 4.75 -2.98 -13.02
C TYR A 140 3.61 -3.16 -12.02
N GLY A 141 3.63 -2.42 -10.91
CA GLY A 141 2.68 -2.57 -9.83
C GLY A 141 2.75 -3.94 -9.16
N LEU A 142 1.72 -4.25 -8.38
CA LEU A 142 1.60 -5.54 -7.67
C LEU A 142 1.49 -6.69 -8.66
N ARG A 143 2.29 -7.73 -8.47
CA ARG A 143 2.30 -8.94 -9.31
C ARG A 143 2.00 -10.19 -8.51
N PRO A 144 1.72 -11.33 -9.17
CA PRO A 144 1.46 -12.60 -8.49
C PRO A 144 2.52 -13.00 -7.45
N ASP A 145 3.80 -12.74 -7.73
CA ASP A 145 4.90 -13.04 -6.80
C ASP A 145 4.85 -12.18 -5.54
N ASP A 146 4.44 -10.91 -5.65
CA ASP A 146 4.24 -10.01 -4.52
C ASP A 146 3.12 -10.53 -3.62
N TYR A 147 2.00 -10.96 -4.21
CA TYR A 147 0.92 -11.60 -3.46
C TYR A 147 1.36 -12.89 -2.76
N ALA A 148 2.23 -13.69 -3.39
CA ALA A 148 2.77 -14.89 -2.78
C ALA A 148 3.64 -14.56 -1.55
N ILE A 149 4.50 -13.55 -1.65
CA ILE A 149 5.32 -13.05 -0.53
C ILE A 149 4.43 -12.57 0.62
N LEU A 150 3.45 -11.71 0.30
CA LEU A 150 2.51 -11.15 1.29
C LEU A 150 1.72 -12.26 1.97
N THR A 151 1.17 -13.22 1.22
CA THR A 151 0.40 -14.35 1.76
C THR A 151 1.26 -15.18 2.72
N ALA A 152 2.47 -15.54 2.30
CA ALA A 152 3.37 -16.36 3.11
C ALA A 152 3.78 -15.65 4.40
N TRP A 153 4.01 -14.35 4.35
CA TRP A 153 4.37 -13.56 5.54
C TRP A 153 3.18 -13.38 6.49
N LEU A 154 2.00 -13.02 5.95
CA LEU A 154 0.79 -12.82 6.73
C LEU A 154 0.34 -14.10 7.44
N THR A 155 0.42 -15.25 6.76
CA THR A 155 0.10 -16.55 7.35
C THR A 155 1.01 -16.86 8.55
N ARG A 156 2.30 -16.52 8.46
CA ARG A 156 3.25 -16.70 9.57
C ARG A 156 2.97 -15.80 10.77
N CYS A 157 2.37 -14.64 10.57
CA CYS A 157 2.01 -13.73 11.66
C CYS A 157 0.77 -14.18 12.45
N GLN A 158 0.03 -15.18 11.93
CA GLN A 158 -1.16 -15.74 12.57
C GLN A 158 -0.87 -17.00 13.39
N ALA A 159 0.30 -17.60 13.21
CA ALA A 159 0.76 -18.78 13.93
C ALA A 159 1.32 -18.41 15.31
#